data_AF-A0A2S6T6P3-F1
#
_entry.id   AF-A0A2S6T6P3-F1
#
_cell.length_a   1.000
_cell.length_b   1.000
_cell.length_c   1.000
_cell.angle_alpha   90.00
_cell.angle_beta   90.00
_cell.angle_gamma   90.00
#
_symmetry.space_group_name_H-M   'P 1'
#
loop_
_entity.id
_entity.type
_entity.pdbx_description
1 polymer ?
#
loop_
_entity_poly.entity_id
_entity_poly.type
_entity_poly.pdbx_seq_one_letter_code
_entity_poly.pdbx_strand_id
1 'polypeptide(L)' 'VGDRLTLNVELQDKRISKSRPEYGIAKYYMELVNQTGDKVLTMIDTVMIERNPNL' A
#
# COMPACT_ATOMS: atom_id res chain seq x y z
N VAL A 1 -5.62 25.55 1.86
CA VAL A 1 -6.64 24.54 2.24
C VAL A 1 -7.56 24.39 1.05
N GLY A 2 -7.70 23.18 0.50
CA GLY A 2 -8.57 22.97 -0.68
C GLY A 2 -8.05 22.00 -1.74
N ASP A 3 -6.92 21.33 -1.53
CA ASP A 3 -6.43 20.36 -2.51
C ASP A 3 -7.25 19.07 -2.48
N ARG A 4 -7.61 18.58 -3.67
CA ARG A 4 -8.15 17.24 -3.84
C ARG A 4 -6.98 16.31 -4.08
N LEU A 5 -6.79 15.38 -3.15
CA LEU A 5 -5.71 14.40 -3.25
C LEU A 5 -6.27 13.05 -3.70
N THR A 6 -5.54 12.40 -4.61
CA THR A 6 -5.77 11.01 -5.03
C THR A 6 -4.55 10.20 -4.64
N LEU A 7 -4.75 9.09 -3.92
CA LEU A 7 -3.68 8.14 -3.61
C LEU A 7 -3.71 7.01 -4.64
N ASN A 8 -2.66 6.91 -5.45
CA ASN A 8 -2.43 5.77 -6.31
C ASN A 8 -1.59 4.75 -5.54
N VAL A 9 -2.00 3.49 -5.54
CA VAL A 9 -1.35 2.40 -4.79
C VAL A 9 -1.03 1.26 -5.74
N GLU A 10 0.24 0.87 -5.79
CA GLU A 10 0.72 -0.26 -6.57
C GLU A 10 1.29 -1.32 -5.63
N LEU A 11 0.78 -2.55 -5.71
CA LEU A 11 1.35 -3.69 -4.99
C LEU A 11 2.63 -4.14 -5.69
N GLN A 12 3.77 -3.95 -5.05
CA GLN A 12 5.09 -4.29 -5.58
C GLN A 12 5.49 -5.74 -5.28
N ASP A 13 5.16 -6.23 -4.08
CA ASP A 13 5.48 -7.60 -3.67
C ASP A 13 4.49 -8.09 -2.60
N LYS A 14 4.32 -9.41 -2.50
CA LYS A 14 3.57 -10.05 -1.43
C LYS A 14 4.17 -11.40 -1.06
N ARG A 15 4.19 -11.70 0.23
CA ARG A 15 4.63 -13.02 0.73
C ARG A 15 3.91 -13.40 2.02
N ILE A 16 3.89 -14.69 2.33
CA ILE A 16 3.44 -15.16 3.64
C ILE A 16 4.48 -14.75 4.70
N SER A 17 4.01 -14.33 5.87
CA SER A 17 4.89 -14.09 7.00
C SER A 17 5.43 -15.43 7.53
N LYS A 18 6.75 -15.52 7.69
CA LYS A 18 7.40 -16.75 8.18
C LYS A 18 7.12 -17.01 9.66
N SER A 19 6.96 -15.94 10.45
CA SER A 19 6.73 -16.04 11.91
C SER A 19 5.25 -16.05 12.28
N ARG A 20 4.36 -15.63 11.38
CA ARG A 20 2.91 -15.54 11.57
C ARG A 20 2.17 -15.98 10.30
N PRO A 21 2.12 -17.29 9.96
CA PRO A 21 1.63 -17.79 8.68
C PRO A 21 0.17 -17.43 8.34
N GLU A 22 -0.62 -17.07 9.35
CA GLU A 22 -1.97 -16.52 9.26
C GLU A 22 -2.01 -15.09 8.69
N TYR A 23 -0.85 -14.42 8.56
CA TYR A 23 -0.70 -13.13 7.92
C TYR A 23 0.14 -13.19 6.63
N GLY A 24 -0.19 -12.31 5.69
CA GLY A 24 0.65 -11.91 4.58
C GLY A 24 1.39 -10.60 4.89
N ILE A 25 2.50 -10.38 4.20
CA ILE A 25 3.22 -9.11 4.17
C ILE A 25 3.15 -8.59 2.73
N ALA A 26 2.63 -7.38 2.56
CA ALA A 26 2.47 -6.71 1.28
C ALA A 26 3.36 -5.45 1.25
N LYS A 27 4.11 -5.28 0.16
CA LYS A 27 4.89 -4.08 -0.10
C LYS A 27 4.19 -3.25 -1.15
N TYR A 28 3.94 -1.98 -0.84
CA TYR A 28 3.28 -1.04 -1.74
C TYR A 28 4.23 0.07 -2.15
N TYR A 29 4.09 0.53 -3.39
CA TYR A 29 4.52 1.85 -3.82
C TYR A 29 3.28 2.74 -3.90
N MET A 30 3.36 3.95 -3.35
CA MET A 30 2.24 4.87 -3.27
C MET A 30 2.63 6.25 -3.76
N GLU A 31 1.73 6.88 -4.51
CA GLU A 31 1.84 8.25 -4.96
C GLU A 31 0.60 9.03 -4.56
N LEU A 32 0.78 10.09 -3.78
CA LEU A 32 -0.29 11.03 -3.47
C LEU A 32 -0.19 12.20 -4.44
N VAL A 33 -1.24 12.41 -5.21
CA VAL A 33 -1.26 13.37 -6.31
C VAL A 33 -2.35 14.40 -6.05
N ASN A 34 -2.05 15.69 -6.24
CA ASN A 34 -3.04 16.76 -6.14
C ASN A 34 -3.86 16.91 -7.44
N GLN A 35 -4.82 17.84 -7.45
CA GLN A 35 -5.69 18.11 -8.60
C GLN A 35 -4.96 18.63 -9.85
N THR A 36 -3.75 19.16 -9.72
CA THR A 36 -2.92 19.62 -10.85
C THR A 36 -2.02 18.53 -11.39
N GLY A 37 -1.99 17.36 -10.77
CA GLY A 37 -1.15 16.23 -11.17
C GLY A 37 0.22 16.19 -10.48
N ASP A 38 0.48 17.08 -9.54
CA ASP A 38 1.74 17.10 -8.81
C ASP A 38 1.77 15.96 -7.78
N LYS A 39 2.87 15.20 -7.79
CA LYS A 39 3.15 14.22 -6.75
C LYS A 39 3.59 14.97 -5.49
N VAL A 40 2.68 15.09 -4.54
CA VAL A 40 2.94 15.76 -3.26
C VAL A 40 3.56 14.82 -2.23
N LEU A 41 3.47 13.51 -2.45
CA LEU A 41 4.16 12.49 -1.65
C LEU A 41 4.39 11.22 -2.48
N THR A 42 5.56 10.60 -2.29
CA THR A 42 5.82 9.22 -2.70
C THR A 42 6.25 8.42 -1.48
N MET A 43 5.79 7.17 -1.39
CA MET A 43 6.08 6.31 -0.25
C MET A 43 6.21 4.86 -0.67
N ILE A 44 7.12 4.14 -0.01
CA ILE A 44 7.14 2.69 -0.02
C ILE A 44 6.69 2.23 1.36
N ASP A 45 5.62 1.44 1.40
CA ASP A 45 5.07 0.90 2.65
C ASP A 45 5.18 -0.61 2.67
N THR A 46 5.28 -1.19 3.87
CA THR A 46 5.26 -2.64 4.09
C THR A 46 4.30 -2.95 5.23
N VAL A 47 3.21 -3.61 4.89
CA VAL A 47 2.06 -3.82 5.79
C VAL A 47 1.81 -5.30 5.99
N MET A 48 1.43 -5.67 7.22
CA MET A 48 0.99 -7.01 7.56
C MET A 48 -0.54 -7.08 7.46
N ILE A 49 -1.05 -8.04 6.70
CA ILE A 49 -2.47 -8.19 6.40
C ILE A 49 -2.91 -9.59 6.78
N GLU A 50 -3.98 -9.73 7.57
CA GLU A 50 -4.53 -11.02 7.94
C GLU A 50 -5.01 -11.76 6.68
N ARG A 51 -4.66 -13.04 6.56
CA ARG A 51 -5.10 -13.86 5.44
C ARG A 51 -6.50 -14.37 5.72
N ASN A 52 -7.36 -14.36 4.70
CA ASN A 52 -8.63 -15.06 4.78
C ASN A 52 -8.35 -16.57 4.90
N PRO A 53 -8.75 -17.25 5.99
CA PRO A 53 -8.48 -18.67 6.18
C PRO A 53 -9.31 -19.57 5.23
N ASN A 54 -10.31 -18.99 4.55
CA ASN A 54 -11.23 -19.70 3.65
C ASN A 54 -10.89 -19.55 2.15
N LEU A 55 -9.76 -18.91 1.83
CA LEU A 55 -9.17 -18.87 0.47
C LEU A 55 -7.93 -19.76 0.43
#